data_AF-A0AA88XEY7-F1
#
_entry.id   AF-A0AA88XEY7-F1
#
_cell.length_a   1.000
_cell.length_b   1.000
_cell.length_c   1.000
_cell.angle_alpha   90.00
_cell.angle_beta   90.00
_cell.angle_gamma   90.00
#
_symmetry.space_group_name_H-M   'P 1'
#
loop_
_entity.id
_entity.type
_entity.pdbx_description
1 polymer ?
#
loop_
_entity_poly.entity_id
_entity_poly.type
_entity_poly.pdbx_seq_one_letter_code
_entity_poly.pdbx_strand_id
1 'polypeptide(L)'
;MMHRESCECSTEGLEIDRVPQTMSVLEKAQWEEYYPLNAIDNRNAGAPVEFEIKGHGEDFLDLAQTYVYIKLKITQTNGTDLANDTQTTPVNNFLHSMFNEIDLSLNGKIISPSTNTYPYRAYLETLLSYRPDTLKKSIKASNLWVKDEGGKMDTGNPHQDDKTDAAYNASLRARHSLIKESKEVELFDRLHLDMFQQKNYLVNGVDVRLRFNRASTPYCLFGTADGKNQDFQHDVICTQSASDARYHQSSQRIIE
;
A
#
# COMPACT_ATOMS: atom_id res chain seq x y z
N MET A 1 12.31 -33.59 -21.98
CA MET A 1 13.76 -33.58 -22.30
C MET A 1 14.28 -32.22 -21.87
N MET A 2 15.16 -32.17 -20.88
CA MET A 2 15.88 -30.94 -20.52
C MET A 2 16.83 -30.58 -21.67
N HIS A 3 16.94 -29.29 -21.98
CA HIS A 3 17.84 -28.80 -23.02
C HIS A 3 19.28 -29.05 -22.58
N ARG A 4 20.17 -29.42 -23.50
CA ARG A 4 21.56 -29.82 -23.16
C ARG A 4 22.37 -28.71 -22.48
N GLU A 5 21.91 -27.46 -22.58
CA GLU A 5 22.52 -26.28 -21.95
C GLU A 5 21.73 -25.75 -20.74
N SER A 6 20.62 -26.39 -20.33
CA SER A 6 19.91 -25.96 -19.13
C SER A 6 20.68 -26.42 -17.89
N CYS A 7 21.18 -25.47 -17.08
CA CYS A 7 21.77 -25.80 -15.78
C CYS A 7 20.70 -26.35 -14.83
N GLU A 8 21.07 -27.28 -13.96
CA GLU A 8 20.18 -27.79 -12.92
C GLU A 8 19.83 -26.65 -11.98
N CYS A 9 18.55 -26.26 -11.93
CA CYS A 9 18.06 -25.21 -11.06
C CYS A 9 17.93 -25.77 -9.63
N SER A 10 19.00 -25.68 -8.84
CA SER A 10 18.91 -25.83 -7.39
C SER A 10 18.39 -24.53 -6.78
N THR A 11 17.49 -24.64 -5.80
CA THR A 11 17.05 -23.49 -5.02
C THR A 11 18.22 -22.88 -4.27
N GLU A 12 18.39 -21.55 -4.34
CA GLU A 12 19.53 -20.79 -3.78
C GLU A 12 19.79 -21.05 -2.28
N GLY A 13 18.82 -21.60 -1.55
CA GLY A 13 18.93 -21.86 -0.11
C GLY A 13 19.76 -23.07 0.30
N LEU A 14 20.23 -23.93 -0.64
CA LEU A 14 20.96 -25.17 -0.31
C LEU A 14 22.45 -25.15 -0.68
N GLU A 15 22.95 -24.12 -1.37
CA GLU A 15 24.34 -24.03 -1.81
C GLU A 15 25.13 -23.00 -0.97
N ILE A 16 25.52 -23.37 0.25
CA ILE A 16 26.28 -22.50 1.18
C ILE A 16 27.73 -22.23 0.72
N ASP A 17 28.29 -23.12 -0.10
CA ASP A 17 29.70 -23.10 -0.51
C ASP A 17 29.93 -22.57 -1.94
N ARG A 18 28.88 -22.18 -2.64
CA ARG A 18 29.00 -21.58 -3.98
C ARG A 18 28.78 -20.09 -3.90
N VAL A 19 29.62 -19.35 -4.61
CA VAL A 19 29.37 -17.92 -4.85
C VAL A 19 28.05 -17.83 -5.63
N PRO A 20 27.03 -17.14 -5.11
CA PRO A 20 25.76 -17.02 -5.81
C PRO A 20 26.01 -16.41 -7.20
N GLN A 21 25.25 -16.87 -8.19
CA GLN A 21 25.36 -16.32 -9.54
C GLN A 21 24.98 -14.83 -9.50
N THR A 22 25.94 -13.96 -9.76
CA THR A 22 25.68 -12.52 -9.83
C THR A 22 24.98 -12.23 -11.16
N MET A 23 23.74 -11.74 -11.09
CA MET A 23 23.01 -11.31 -12.27
C MET A 23 23.64 -10.02 -12.80
N SER A 24 24.50 -10.14 -13.82
CA SER A 24 25.25 -9.01 -14.39
C SER A 24 24.44 -8.13 -15.35
N VAL A 25 23.15 -8.42 -15.52
CA VAL A 25 22.26 -7.80 -16.51
C VAL A 25 21.59 -6.51 -15.98
N LEU A 26 21.44 -6.39 -14.65
CA LEU A 26 20.90 -5.18 -14.02
C LEU A 26 22.04 -4.25 -13.62
N GLU A 27 22.10 -3.07 -14.23
CA GLU A 27 23.17 -2.10 -13.97
C GLU A 27 22.75 -1.03 -12.95
N LYS A 28 21.49 -0.59 -13.00
CA LYS A 28 21.00 0.53 -12.19
C LYS A 28 19.54 0.35 -11.81
N ALA A 29 19.21 0.70 -10.57
CA ALA A 29 17.83 0.86 -10.12
C ALA A 29 17.56 2.33 -9.80
N GLN A 30 16.38 2.83 -10.15
CA GLN A 30 15.92 4.18 -9.84
C GLN A 30 14.48 4.15 -9.33
N TRP A 31 14.11 5.18 -8.57
CA TRP A 31 12.75 5.41 -8.12
C TRP A 31 12.09 6.46 -9.00
N GLU A 32 10.85 6.23 -9.38
CA GLU A 32 10.02 7.14 -10.16
C GLU A 32 8.68 7.36 -9.45
N GLU A 33 8.21 8.60 -9.47
CA GLU A 33 6.96 9.01 -8.87
C GLU A 33 5.88 9.19 -9.93
N TYR A 34 4.73 8.59 -9.67
CA TYR A 34 3.56 8.64 -10.50
C TYR A 34 2.41 9.31 -9.75
N TYR A 35 1.81 10.30 -10.41
CA TYR A 35 0.69 11.06 -9.87
C TYR A 35 -0.64 10.54 -10.42
N PRO A 36 -1.76 10.76 -9.70
CA PRO A 36 -3.08 10.39 -10.20
C PRO A 36 -3.38 11.04 -11.55
N LEU A 37 -4.03 10.28 -12.44
CA LEU A 37 -4.45 10.78 -13.76
C LEU A 37 -5.45 11.93 -13.66
N ASN A 38 -6.31 11.89 -12.64
CA ASN A 38 -7.36 12.86 -12.40
C ASN A 38 -7.12 13.57 -11.06
N ALA A 39 -7.52 14.84 -11.00
CA ALA A 39 -7.53 15.57 -9.75
C ALA A 39 -8.43 14.86 -8.72
N ILE A 40 -7.90 14.69 -7.52
CA ILE A 40 -8.64 14.14 -6.40
C ILE A 40 -9.53 15.26 -5.83
N ASP A 41 -10.84 15.17 -6.04
CA ASP A 41 -11.82 16.08 -5.45
C ASP A 41 -12.65 15.35 -4.39
N ASN A 42 -12.75 15.95 -3.20
CA ASN A 42 -13.57 15.46 -2.10
C ASN A 42 -15.07 15.51 -2.43
N ARG A 43 -15.50 16.38 -3.35
CA ARG A 43 -16.90 16.50 -3.78
C ARG A 43 -17.38 15.28 -4.57
N ASN A 44 -16.45 14.57 -5.20
CA ASN A 44 -16.70 13.32 -5.92
C ASN A 44 -16.05 12.15 -5.16
N ALA A 45 -16.41 11.98 -3.89
CA ALA A 45 -15.85 10.96 -3.00
C ALA A 45 -15.95 9.50 -3.52
N GLY A 46 -16.80 9.24 -4.52
CA GLY A 46 -16.94 7.93 -5.17
C GLY A 46 -16.08 7.72 -6.42
N ALA A 47 -15.36 8.74 -6.91
CA ALA A 47 -14.50 8.58 -8.09
C ALA A 47 -13.24 7.77 -7.73
N PRO A 48 -12.86 6.79 -8.57
CA PRO A 48 -11.64 6.03 -8.33
C PRO A 48 -10.40 6.88 -8.57
N VAL A 49 -9.32 6.57 -7.85
CA VAL A 49 -8.01 7.17 -8.08
C VAL A 49 -7.25 6.28 -9.04
N GLU A 50 -6.81 6.83 -10.17
CA GLU A 50 -6.18 6.04 -11.23
C GLU A 50 -4.74 6.48 -11.46
N PHE A 51 -3.86 5.51 -11.63
CA PHE A 51 -2.46 5.69 -12.01
C PHE A 51 -2.18 4.93 -13.28
N GLU A 52 -1.35 5.51 -14.14
CA GLU A 52 -0.86 4.85 -15.34
C GLU A 52 0.65 4.97 -15.38
N ILE A 53 1.29 3.81 -15.42
CA ILE A 53 2.72 3.63 -15.60
C ILE A 53 2.89 3.10 -17.02
N LYS A 54 3.51 3.91 -17.87
CA LYS A 54 3.75 3.53 -19.26
C LYS A 54 4.96 2.62 -19.34
N GLY A 55 4.79 1.48 -20.00
CA GLY A 55 5.87 0.52 -20.25
C GLY A 55 6.80 0.97 -21.39
N HIS A 56 7.08 2.26 -21.51
CA HIS A 56 7.92 2.80 -22.58
C HIS A 56 9.40 2.73 -22.20
N GLY A 57 10.24 2.23 -23.12
CA GLY A 57 11.68 2.17 -22.96
C GLY A 57 12.22 0.74 -22.85
N GLU A 58 13.45 0.65 -22.37
CA GLU A 58 14.18 -0.61 -22.15
C GLU A 58 14.19 -1.01 -20.66
N ASP A 59 13.43 -0.29 -19.82
CA ASP A 59 13.41 -0.49 -18.37
C ASP A 59 12.48 -1.64 -17.98
N PHE A 60 12.92 -2.40 -16.98
CA PHE A 60 12.14 -3.43 -16.33
C PHE A 60 11.48 -2.89 -15.08
N LEU A 61 10.23 -3.28 -14.84
CA LEU A 61 9.45 -2.78 -13.72
C LEU A 61 9.49 -3.73 -12.53
N ASP A 62 9.87 -3.23 -11.36
CA ASP A 62 9.77 -3.99 -10.12
C ASP A 62 8.45 -3.68 -9.40
N LEU A 63 7.44 -4.52 -9.63
CA LEU A 63 6.16 -4.40 -8.94
C LEU A 63 6.26 -4.75 -7.45
N ALA A 64 7.23 -5.57 -7.04
CA ALA A 64 7.44 -5.87 -5.62
C ALA A 64 8.02 -4.68 -4.86
N GLN A 65 8.74 -3.78 -5.55
CA GLN A 65 9.23 -2.52 -5.01
C GLN A 65 8.38 -1.33 -5.48
N THR A 66 7.04 -1.48 -5.42
CA THR A 66 6.10 -0.39 -5.66
C THR A 66 5.32 -0.07 -4.39
N TYR A 67 5.29 1.20 -4.03
CA TYR A 67 4.69 1.73 -2.80
C TYR A 67 3.65 2.78 -3.16
N VAL A 68 2.53 2.78 -2.46
CA VAL A 68 1.59 3.90 -2.47
C VAL A 68 1.92 4.81 -1.30
N TYR A 69 1.97 6.10 -1.55
CA TYR A 69 2.14 7.16 -0.57
C TYR A 69 0.86 8.01 -0.53
N ILE A 70 0.36 8.28 0.66
CA ILE A 70 -0.84 9.07 0.85
C ILE A 70 -0.58 10.08 1.96
N LYS A 71 -0.71 11.37 1.63
CA LYS A 71 -0.77 12.43 2.61
C LYS A 71 -2.22 12.86 2.78
N LEU A 72 -2.75 12.82 4.00
CA LEU A 72 -4.16 13.12 4.24
C LEU A 72 -4.41 13.83 5.57
N LYS A 73 -5.56 14.50 5.65
CA LYS A 73 -6.20 14.91 6.90
C LYS A 73 -7.69 14.58 6.87
N ILE A 74 -8.25 14.35 8.05
CA ILE A 74 -9.67 14.05 8.22
C ILE A 74 -10.36 15.32 8.70
N THR A 75 -11.45 15.73 8.05
CA THR A 75 -12.20 16.95 8.37
C THR A 75 -13.69 16.62 8.49
N GLN A 76 -14.45 17.57 9.00
CA GLN A 76 -15.91 17.53 8.93
C GLN A 76 -16.39 17.69 7.47
N THR A 77 -17.63 17.30 7.19
CA THR A 77 -18.23 17.43 5.85
C THR A 77 -18.29 18.87 5.32
N ASN A 78 -18.31 19.86 6.22
CA ASN A 78 -18.24 21.28 5.87
C ASN A 78 -16.79 21.76 5.59
N GLY A 79 -15.79 20.88 5.66
CA GLY A 79 -14.37 21.19 5.48
C GLY A 79 -13.67 21.79 6.71
N THR A 80 -14.35 21.94 7.85
CA THR A 80 -13.72 22.44 9.08
C THR A 80 -12.98 21.33 9.81
N ASP A 81 -11.96 21.71 10.58
CA ASP A 81 -11.18 20.75 11.34
C ASP A 81 -12.02 20.04 12.43
N LEU A 82 -11.58 18.84 12.82
CA LEU A 82 -12.21 18.05 13.88
C LEU A 82 -12.03 18.74 15.22
N ALA A 83 -13.08 18.79 16.04
CA ALA A 83 -12.92 19.22 17.42
C ALA A 83 -12.24 18.13 18.27
N ASN A 84 -11.58 18.50 19.36
CA ASN A 84 -10.86 17.53 20.21
C ASN A 84 -11.78 16.45 20.80
N ASP A 85 -13.06 16.77 21.05
CA ASP A 85 -14.09 15.85 21.55
C ASP A 85 -14.78 15.03 20.43
N THR A 86 -14.42 15.24 19.16
CA THR A 86 -15.02 14.49 18.05
C THR A 86 -14.69 13.00 18.17
N GLN A 87 -15.73 12.17 18.17
CA GLN A 87 -15.62 10.72 18.31
C GLN A 87 -15.47 10.05 16.94
N THR A 88 -14.38 10.35 16.25
CA THR A 88 -14.05 9.79 14.92
C THR A 88 -12.66 9.18 14.95
N THR A 89 -12.55 7.91 14.59
CA THR A 89 -11.30 7.16 14.63
C THR A 89 -11.13 6.33 13.37
N PRO A 90 -9.95 6.31 12.73
CA PRO A 90 -9.69 5.44 11.60
C PRO A 90 -9.76 3.98 12.04
N VAL A 91 -10.31 3.14 11.17
CA VAL A 91 -10.22 1.70 11.35
C VAL A 91 -8.75 1.26 11.27
N ASN A 92 -8.48 0.07 11.79
CA ASN A 92 -7.13 -0.48 11.75
C ASN A 92 -6.66 -0.68 10.30
N ASN A 93 -5.34 -0.68 10.10
CA ASN A 93 -4.71 -0.77 8.78
C ASN A 93 -5.23 0.28 7.77
N PHE A 94 -5.29 1.52 8.21
CA PHE A 94 -6.09 2.58 7.58
C PHE A 94 -5.75 2.83 6.11
N LEU A 95 -4.47 2.80 5.72
CA LEU A 95 -4.03 2.98 4.33
C LEU A 95 -4.76 2.03 3.37
N HIS A 96 -4.86 0.75 3.73
CA HIS A 96 -5.50 -0.26 2.90
C HIS A 96 -7.02 -0.23 3.05
N SER A 97 -7.52 0.07 4.24
CA SER A 97 -8.95 0.16 4.53
C SER A 97 -9.65 1.29 3.77
N MET A 98 -8.91 2.29 3.27
CA MET A 98 -9.45 3.34 2.41
C MET A 98 -9.93 2.85 1.03
N PHE A 99 -9.56 1.65 0.61
CA PHE A 99 -9.89 1.10 -0.70
C PHE A 99 -10.60 -0.23 -0.56
N ASN A 100 -11.80 -0.35 -1.15
CA ASN A 100 -12.53 -1.62 -1.19
C ASN A 100 -11.91 -2.59 -2.21
N GLU A 101 -11.35 -2.04 -3.28
CA GLU A 101 -10.81 -2.78 -4.40
C GLU A 101 -9.70 -1.97 -5.07
N ILE A 102 -8.67 -2.67 -5.54
CA ILE A 102 -7.63 -2.09 -6.38
C ILE A 102 -7.54 -2.96 -7.62
N ASP A 103 -7.94 -2.41 -8.76
CA ASP A 103 -7.83 -3.10 -10.03
C ASP A 103 -6.45 -2.86 -10.65
N LEU A 104 -5.73 -3.95 -10.91
CA LEU A 104 -4.50 -3.96 -11.67
C LEU A 104 -4.79 -4.42 -13.08
N SER A 105 -4.44 -3.59 -14.05
CA SER A 105 -4.52 -3.88 -15.48
C SER A 105 -3.13 -3.83 -16.11
N LEU A 106 -2.82 -4.85 -16.93
CA LEU A 106 -1.60 -4.93 -17.73
C LEU A 106 -2.00 -4.88 -19.20
N ASN A 107 -1.50 -3.89 -19.96
CA ASN A 107 -1.87 -3.66 -21.37
C ASN A 107 -3.40 -3.66 -21.60
N GLY A 108 -4.14 -3.02 -20.70
CA GLY A 108 -5.60 -2.89 -20.78
C GLY A 108 -6.39 -4.12 -20.31
N LYS A 109 -5.72 -5.23 -19.95
CA LYS A 109 -6.37 -6.43 -19.38
C LYS A 109 -6.26 -6.44 -17.86
N ILE A 110 -7.40 -6.46 -17.18
CA ILE A 110 -7.46 -6.62 -15.73
C ILE A 110 -6.95 -8.01 -15.32
N ILE A 111 -6.00 -8.03 -14.39
CA ILE A 111 -5.36 -9.24 -13.85
C ILE A 111 -5.82 -9.50 -12.41
N SER A 112 -6.16 -8.45 -11.65
CA SER A 112 -6.65 -8.58 -10.28
C SER A 112 -8.08 -9.14 -10.23
N PRO A 113 -8.43 -9.92 -9.19
CA PRO A 113 -9.79 -10.38 -8.98
C PRO A 113 -10.70 -9.25 -8.47
N SER A 114 -11.77 -8.94 -9.22
CA SER A 114 -12.69 -7.88 -8.82
C SER A 114 -13.70 -8.36 -7.76
N THR A 115 -13.31 -8.31 -6.49
CA THR A 115 -14.01 -8.99 -5.37
C THR A 115 -14.41 -8.07 -4.21
N ASN A 116 -14.06 -6.78 -4.23
CA ASN A 116 -14.32 -5.84 -3.11
C ASN A 116 -13.82 -6.31 -1.73
N THR A 117 -12.86 -7.24 -1.68
CA THR A 117 -12.31 -7.81 -0.44
C THR A 117 -10.86 -7.42 -0.17
N TYR A 118 -10.32 -6.45 -0.91
CA TYR A 118 -8.96 -5.96 -0.74
C TYR A 118 -8.59 -5.62 0.72
N PRO A 119 -9.40 -4.85 1.48
CA PRO A 119 -8.99 -4.42 2.81
C PRO A 119 -8.87 -5.58 3.80
N TYR A 120 -9.71 -6.62 3.65
CA TYR A 120 -9.62 -7.84 4.45
C TYR A 120 -8.37 -8.65 4.11
N ARG A 121 -8.04 -8.78 2.82
CA ARG A 121 -6.81 -9.44 2.39
C ARG A 121 -5.58 -8.73 2.97
N ALA A 122 -5.50 -7.41 2.79
CA ALA A 122 -4.41 -6.59 3.32
C ALA A 122 -4.27 -6.71 4.85
N TYR A 123 -5.39 -6.68 5.58
CA TYR A 123 -5.40 -6.86 7.02
C TYR A 123 -4.86 -8.22 7.45
N LEU A 124 -5.35 -9.31 6.84
CA LEU A 124 -4.92 -10.67 7.19
C LEU A 124 -3.46 -10.92 6.82
N GLU A 125 -3.03 -10.50 5.64
CA GLU A 125 -1.64 -10.60 5.23
C GLU A 125 -0.73 -9.82 6.19
N THR A 126 -1.11 -8.59 6.57
CA THR A 126 -0.36 -7.79 7.54
C THR A 126 -0.29 -8.48 8.91
N LEU A 127 -1.44 -8.97 9.41
CA LEU A 127 -1.54 -9.63 10.71
C LEU A 127 -0.69 -10.91 10.80
N LEU A 128 -0.68 -11.70 9.72
CA LEU A 128 -0.05 -13.03 9.70
C LEU A 128 1.41 -13.00 9.24
N SER A 129 1.81 -12.02 8.41
CA SER A 129 3.15 -11.99 7.82
C SER A 129 4.19 -11.30 8.70
N TYR A 130 3.77 -10.36 9.56
CA TYR A 130 4.69 -9.56 10.35
C TYR A 130 4.77 -9.99 11.81
N ARG A 131 5.97 -9.88 12.38
CA ARG A 131 6.19 -10.07 13.82
C ARG A 131 5.52 -8.95 14.62
N PRO A 132 5.08 -9.21 15.86
CA PRO A 132 4.44 -8.20 16.71
C PRO A 132 5.24 -6.91 16.88
N ASP A 133 6.58 -6.97 16.90
CA ASP A 133 7.42 -5.78 17.05
C ASP A 133 7.46 -4.91 15.79
N THR A 134 7.47 -5.53 14.61
CA THR A 134 7.38 -4.83 13.32
C THR A 134 6.01 -4.15 13.19
N LEU A 135 4.95 -4.85 13.57
CA LEU A 135 3.58 -4.31 13.60
C LEU A 135 3.48 -3.07 14.51
N LYS A 136 4.08 -3.10 15.70
CA LYS A 136 4.01 -2.01 16.68
C LYS A 136 4.84 -0.78 16.30
N LYS A 137 5.85 -0.93 15.43
CA LYS A 137 6.80 0.12 15.06
C LYS A 137 6.60 0.57 13.61
N SER A 138 7.11 -0.21 12.66
CA SER A 138 7.16 0.16 11.25
C SER A 138 5.76 0.24 10.64
N ILE A 139 4.95 -0.82 10.79
CA ILE A 139 3.60 -0.84 10.19
C ILE A 139 2.65 0.13 10.90
N LYS A 140 2.85 0.36 12.20
CA LYS A 140 2.13 1.41 12.92
C LYS A 140 2.39 2.79 12.32
N ALA A 141 3.63 3.10 12.00
CA ALA A 141 4.00 4.37 11.40
C ALA A 141 3.50 4.51 9.96
N SER A 142 3.45 3.41 9.21
CA SER A 142 3.17 3.39 7.77
C SER A 142 1.67 3.32 7.44
N ASN A 143 0.90 2.52 8.20
CA ASN A 143 -0.53 2.23 7.94
C ASN A 143 -1.46 2.50 9.13
N LEU A 144 -0.98 3.18 10.18
CA LEU A 144 -1.72 3.37 11.44
C LEU A 144 -2.14 2.05 12.10
N TRP A 145 -1.34 0.99 11.93
CA TRP A 145 -1.62 -0.31 12.52
C TRP A 145 -1.53 -0.27 14.06
N VAL A 146 -2.64 -0.63 14.71
CA VAL A 146 -2.70 -0.84 16.17
C VAL A 146 -3.55 -2.06 16.43
N LYS A 147 -2.96 -3.10 17.04
CA LYS A 147 -3.67 -4.36 17.33
C LYS A 147 -4.92 -4.10 18.17
N ASP A 148 -6.06 -4.60 17.71
CA ASP A 148 -7.34 -4.44 18.40
C ASP A 148 -7.45 -5.29 19.66
N GLU A 149 -8.22 -4.79 20.63
CA GLU A 149 -8.53 -5.50 21.87
C GLU A 149 -9.77 -6.39 21.70
N GLY A 150 -9.62 -7.68 22.00
CA GLY A 150 -10.72 -8.64 21.95
C GLY A 150 -11.84 -8.26 22.94
N GLY A 151 -13.09 -8.39 22.50
CA GLY A 151 -14.28 -8.06 23.30
C GLY A 151 -14.61 -6.56 23.37
N LYS A 152 -13.84 -5.70 22.70
CA LYS A 152 -14.02 -4.23 22.71
C LYS A 152 -14.14 -3.61 21.31
N MET A 153 -14.40 -4.42 20.28
CA MET A 153 -14.46 -3.92 18.90
C MET A 153 -15.69 -3.05 18.63
N ASP A 154 -16.74 -3.18 19.45
CA ASP A 154 -17.97 -2.41 19.33
C ASP A 154 -17.95 -1.09 20.13
N THR A 155 -16.88 -0.80 20.89
CA THR A 155 -16.78 0.41 21.71
C THR A 155 -16.36 1.61 20.86
N GLY A 156 -17.29 2.52 20.55
CA GLY A 156 -17.05 3.67 19.65
C GLY A 156 -16.50 4.96 20.27
N ASN A 157 -16.34 5.02 21.59
CA ASN A 157 -15.92 6.25 22.28
C ASN A 157 -14.40 6.26 22.55
N PRO A 158 -13.59 7.04 21.81
CA PRO A 158 -12.14 7.15 22.04
C PRO A 158 -11.74 7.95 23.28
N HIS A 159 -12.69 8.69 23.87
CA HIS A 159 -12.46 9.59 25.01
C HIS A 159 -12.70 8.93 26.36
N GLN A 160 -13.04 7.65 26.39
CA GLN A 160 -13.14 6.91 27.64
C GLN A 160 -11.74 6.80 28.28
N ASP A 161 -11.54 7.45 29.41
CA ASP A 161 -10.26 7.51 30.12
C ASP A 161 -10.15 6.46 31.25
N ASP A 162 -11.29 6.03 31.79
CA ASP A 162 -11.32 5.04 32.87
C ASP A 162 -11.02 3.64 32.33
N LYS A 163 -9.81 3.14 32.60
CA LYS A 163 -9.33 1.81 32.19
C LYS A 163 -10.16 0.64 32.74
N THR A 164 -10.94 0.88 33.80
CA THR A 164 -11.78 -0.14 34.42
C THR A 164 -13.16 -0.25 33.76
N ASP A 165 -13.53 0.72 32.93
CA ASP A 165 -14.78 0.73 32.18
C ASP A 165 -14.73 -0.29 31.03
N ALA A 166 -15.83 -1.01 30.81
CA ALA A 166 -15.98 -1.93 29.69
C ALA A 166 -15.87 -1.22 28.32
N ALA A 167 -16.22 0.06 28.25
CA ALA A 167 -16.11 0.91 27.06
C ALA A 167 -14.68 1.39 26.79
N TYR A 168 -13.72 1.18 27.70
CA TYR A 168 -12.33 1.61 27.51
C TYR A 168 -11.62 0.75 26.47
N ASN A 169 -11.22 1.36 25.35
CA ASN A 169 -10.47 0.70 24.28
C ASN A 169 -9.18 1.46 23.97
N ALA A 170 -8.03 0.89 24.34
CA ALA A 170 -6.73 1.55 24.17
C ALA A 170 -6.29 1.57 22.71
N SER A 171 -6.65 0.56 21.91
CA SER A 171 -6.30 0.53 20.47
C SER A 171 -7.01 1.63 19.70
N LEU A 172 -8.31 1.82 19.98
CA LEU A 172 -9.11 2.90 19.42
C LEU A 172 -8.53 4.27 19.80
N ARG A 173 -8.28 4.51 21.10
CA ARG A 173 -7.69 5.76 21.57
C ARG A 173 -6.34 6.06 20.93
N ALA A 174 -5.49 5.04 20.80
CA ALA A 174 -4.18 5.20 20.18
C ALA A 174 -4.31 5.63 18.71
N ARG A 175 -5.26 5.09 17.95
CA ARG A 175 -5.53 5.52 16.57
C ARG A 175 -6.15 6.91 16.50
N HIS A 176 -7.11 7.22 17.38
CA HIS A 176 -7.74 8.55 17.46
C HIS A 176 -6.71 9.65 17.68
N SER A 177 -5.75 9.41 18.59
CA SER A 177 -4.70 10.38 18.91
C SER A 177 -3.80 10.77 17.73
N LEU A 178 -3.77 9.96 16.66
CA LEU A 178 -2.95 10.21 15.48
C LEU A 178 -3.61 11.21 14.51
N ILE A 179 -4.94 11.38 14.58
CA ILE A 179 -5.72 12.18 13.61
C ILE A 179 -6.63 13.24 14.25
N LYS A 180 -6.75 13.27 15.58
CA LYS A 180 -7.53 14.30 16.29
C LYS A 180 -7.11 15.70 15.86
N GLU A 181 -8.04 16.65 15.93
CA GLU A 181 -7.79 18.04 15.54
C GLU A 181 -7.35 18.19 14.06
N SER A 182 -7.79 17.26 13.20
CA SER A 182 -7.43 17.24 11.77
C SER A 182 -5.94 17.25 11.49
N LYS A 183 -5.17 16.58 12.34
CA LYS A 183 -3.73 16.43 12.14
C LYS A 183 -3.46 15.73 10.80
N GLU A 184 -2.55 16.31 10.01
CA GLU A 184 -2.05 15.69 8.79
C GLU A 184 -1.25 14.42 9.12
N VAL A 185 -1.51 13.35 8.37
CA VAL A 185 -0.81 12.08 8.45
C VAL A 185 -0.30 11.67 7.07
N GLU A 186 0.90 11.10 7.06
CA GLU A 186 1.54 10.57 5.87
C GLU A 186 1.64 9.06 6.05
N LEU A 187 1.13 8.33 5.06
CA LEU A 187 1.02 6.89 5.04
C LEU A 187 1.75 6.36 3.82
N PHE A 188 2.41 5.21 3.96
CA PHE A 188 3.10 4.58 2.84
C PHE A 188 3.13 3.07 3.01
N ASP A 189 2.81 2.30 1.98
CA ASP A 189 3.07 0.84 1.99
C ASP A 189 2.98 0.25 0.58
N ARG A 190 3.38 -1.02 0.46
CA ARG A 190 3.19 -1.83 -0.74
C ARG A 190 1.74 -2.27 -0.89
N LEU A 191 1.32 -2.48 -2.14
CA LEU A 191 -0.02 -2.99 -2.42
C LEU A 191 -0.12 -4.51 -2.16
N HIS A 192 -1.22 -4.93 -1.55
CA HIS A 192 -1.52 -6.34 -1.29
C HIS A 192 -2.22 -7.01 -2.50
N LEU A 193 -1.51 -7.04 -3.63
CA LEU A 193 -1.95 -7.66 -4.88
C LEU A 193 -0.98 -8.77 -5.28
N ASP A 194 -1.46 -9.84 -5.92
CA ASP A 194 -0.63 -11.00 -6.26
C ASP A 194 0.61 -10.64 -7.09
N MET A 195 0.45 -9.74 -8.07
CA MET A 195 1.57 -9.27 -8.91
C MET A 195 2.58 -8.39 -8.17
N PHE A 196 2.19 -7.80 -7.04
CA PHE A 196 3.08 -7.00 -6.20
C PHE A 196 3.80 -7.87 -5.15
N GLN A 197 3.50 -9.16 -5.08
CA GLN A 197 4.14 -10.11 -4.15
C GLN A 197 5.16 -11.04 -4.85
N GLN A 198 5.13 -11.10 -6.18
CA GLN A 198 6.04 -11.91 -6.97
C GLN A 198 7.39 -11.21 -7.16
N LYS A 199 8.48 -11.98 -7.30
CA LYS A 199 9.86 -11.45 -7.31
C LYS A 199 10.38 -11.10 -8.71
N ASN A 200 9.66 -11.42 -9.76
CA ASN A 200 10.13 -11.21 -11.12
C ASN A 200 9.73 -9.83 -11.61
N TYR A 201 10.65 -9.22 -12.36
CA TYR A 201 10.39 -7.97 -13.04
C TYR A 201 9.34 -8.13 -14.13
N LEU A 202 8.53 -7.11 -14.33
CA LEU A 202 7.68 -6.99 -15.49
C LEU A 202 8.55 -6.61 -16.69
N VAL A 203 8.36 -7.33 -17.80
CA VAL A 203 9.05 -7.04 -19.06
C VAL A 203 8.68 -5.65 -19.59
N ASN A 204 9.59 -5.07 -20.37
CA ASN A 204 9.36 -3.81 -21.07
C ASN A 204 8.15 -3.91 -22.03
N GLY A 205 7.55 -2.76 -22.35
CA GLY A 205 6.38 -2.70 -23.25
C GLY A 205 5.05 -3.10 -22.60
N VAL A 206 4.99 -3.26 -21.28
CA VAL A 206 3.75 -3.53 -20.56
C VAL A 206 3.31 -2.29 -19.79
N ASP A 207 2.21 -1.68 -20.24
CA ASP A 207 1.55 -0.60 -19.53
C ASP A 207 0.85 -1.14 -18.29
N VAL A 208 1.14 -0.55 -17.14
CA VAL A 208 0.50 -0.90 -15.86
C VAL A 208 -0.49 0.20 -15.49
N ARG A 209 -1.75 -0.18 -15.27
CA ARG A 209 -2.77 0.73 -14.75
C ARG A 209 -3.29 0.21 -13.42
N LEU A 210 -3.28 1.09 -12.43
CA LEU A 210 -3.86 0.85 -11.11
C LEU A 210 -5.10 1.72 -10.95
N ARG A 211 -6.22 1.12 -10.59
CA ARG A 211 -7.46 1.83 -10.28
C ARG A 211 -7.87 1.52 -8.85
N PHE A 212 -7.80 2.51 -7.98
CA PHE A 212 -8.13 2.43 -6.57
C PHE A 212 -9.60 2.81 -6.37
N ASN A 213 -10.45 1.84 -6.09
CA ASN A 213 -11.86 2.03 -5.78
C ASN A 213 -12.01 2.31 -4.29
N ARG A 214 -12.45 3.53 -3.95
CA ARG A 214 -12.55 4.00 -2.57
C ARG A 214 -13.60 3.20 -1.79
N ALA A 215 -13.25 2.88 -0.55
CA ALA A 215 -14.19 2.36 0.42
C ALA A 215 -15.11 3.48 0.91
N SER A 216 -16.29 3.10 1.41
CA SER A 216 -17.23 4.07 1.97
C SER A 216 -16.69 4.62 3.29
N THR A 217 -16.95 5.90 3.58
CA THR A 217 -16.55 6.53 4.85
C THR A 217 -16.89 5.70 6.10
N PRO A 218 -18.10 5.10 6.22
CA PRO A 218 -18.44 4.28 7.39
C PRO A 218 -17.61 2.99 7.53
N TYR A 219 -16.94 2.54 6.46
CA TYR A 219 -16.00 1.42 6.53
C TYR A 219 -14.63 1.88 7.03
N CYS A 220 -14.16 3.05 6.58
CA CYS A 220 -12.83 3.58 6.89
C CYS A 220 -12.75 4.28 8.25
N LEU A 221 -13.86 4.86 8.71
CA LEU A 221 -13.95 5.59 9.97
C LEU A 221 -14.98 4.95 10.90
N PHE A 222 -14.57 4.84 12.15
CA PHE A 222 -15.36 4.32 13.25
C PHE A 222 -15.59 5.40 14.29
N GLY A 223 -16.82 5.50 14.77
CA GLY A 223 -17.25 6.57 15.67
C GLY A 223 -18.71 6.45 16.06
N THR A 224 -19.14 7.25 17.03
CA THR A 224 -20.56 7.39 17.37
C THR A 224 -21.29 8.26 16.33
N ALA A 225 -22.59 8.49 16.49
CA ALA A 225 -23.45 9.07 15.44
C ALA A 225 -22.95 10.40 14.84
N ASP A 226 -22.21 11.21 15.60
CA ASP A 226 -21.61 12.47 15.13
C ASP A 226 -20.39 12.27 14.20
N GLY A 227 -19.74 11.10 14.26
CA GLY A 227 -18.61 10.70 13.42
C GLY A 227 -18.99 10.15 12.04
N LYS A 228 -20.28 10.03 11.73
CA LYS A 228 -20.78 9.49 10.44
C LYS A 228 -20.72 10.48 9.27
N ASN A 229 -20.51 11.78 9.56
CA ASN A 229 -20.50 12.88 8.59
C ASN A 229 -19.11 13.53 8.52
N GLN A 230 -18.09 12.72 8.21
CA GLN A 230 -16.70 13.17 8.16
C GLN A 230 -16.13 12.86 6.78
N ASP A 231 -15.42 13.81 6.22
CA ASP A 231 -14.81 13.71 4.90
C ASP A 231 -13.29 13.66 5.02
N PHE A 232 -12.64 13.07 4.00
CA PHE A 232 -11.18 12.98 3.94
C PHE A 232 -10.68 13.97 2.90
N GLN A 233 -9.70 14.80 3.27
CA GLN A 233 -8.89 15.53 2.30
C GLN A 233 -7.55 14.83 2.17
N HIS A 234 -7.14 14.50 0.95
CA HIS A 234 -5.89 13.78 0.73
C HIS A 234 -5.26 14.03 -0.64
N ASP A 235 -3.94 13.94 -0.66
CA ASP A 235 -3.10 13.86 -1.84
C ASP A 235 -2.52 12.44 -1.90
N VAL A 236 -2.69 11.76 -3.03
CA VAL A 236 -2.09 10.43 -3.28
C VAL A 236 -0.94 10.57 -4.27
N ILE A 237 0.20 9.95 -3.95
CA ILE A 237 1.36 9.80 -4.84
C ILE A 237 1.70 8.31 -4.87
N CYS A 238 1.91 7.73 -6.04
CA CYS A 238 2.43 6.37 -6.16
C CYS A 238 3.92 6.44 -6.45
N THR A 239 4.74 5.72 -5.69
CA THR A 239 6.20 5.70 -5.88
C THR A 239 6.64 4.29 -6.26
N GLN A 240 7.36 4.16 -7.35
CA GLN A 240 7.76 2.88 -7.93
C GLN A 240 9.26 2.79 -8.12
N SER A 241 9.85 1.61 -7.95
CA SER A 241 11.21 1.33 -8.39
C SER A 241 11.22 0.71 -9.79
N ALA A 242 11.98 1.30 -10.70
CA ALA A 242 12.29 0.74 -12.02
C ALA A 242 13.78 0.33 -12.06
N SER A 243 14.06 -0.86 -12.61
CA SER A 243 15.42 -1.36 -12.82
C SER A 243 15.77 -1.30 -14.31
N ASP A 244 16.83 -0.58 -14.66
CA ASP A 244 17.34 -0.41 -16.03
C ASP A 244 18.20 -1.64 -16.42
N ALA A 245 17.93 -2.22 -17.58
CA ALA A 245 18.75 -3.28 -18.16
C ALA A 245 19.13 -2.91 -19.61
N ARG A 246 20.16 -2.08 -19.76
CA ARG A 246 20.76 -1.80 -21.06
C ARG A 246 21.95 -2.71 -21.34
N TYR A 247 21.87 -3.51 -22.41
CA TYR A 247 23.04 -4.19 -22.95
C TYR A 247 23.80 -3.25 -23.90
N HIS A 248 25.05 -2.93 -23.59
CA HIS A 248 26.01 -2.42 -24.58
C HIS A 248 27.18 -3.40 -24.71
N GLN A 249 27.04 -4.38 -25.60
CA GLN A 249 28.20 -5.15 -26.06
C GLN A 249 28.92 -4.33 -27.14
N SER A 250 29.81 -3.41 -26.74
CA SER A 250 30.83 -2.92 -27.65
C SER A 250 32.01 -3.89 -27.62
N SER A 251 31.96 -4.93 -28.46
CA SER A 251 33.14 -5.73 -28.75
C SER A 251 34.11 -4.88 -29.56
N GLN A 252 35.06 -4.23 -28.88
CA GLN A 252 36.31 -3.81 -29.52
C GLN A 252 37.49 -4.21 -28.65
N ARG A 253 38.11 -5.33 -29.02
CA ARG A 253 39.56 -5.53 -29.01
C ARG A 253 39.90 -6.73 -29.89
N ILE A 254 40.01 -6.47 -31.19
CA ILE A 254 41.05 -7.13 -31.98
C ILE A 254 42.30 -6.32 -31.63
N ILE A 255 43.19 -6.91 -30.83
CA ILE A 255 44.58 -6.47 -30.75
C ILE A 255 45.33 -7.38 -31.72
N GLU A 256 46.09 -6.76 -32.61
CA GLU A 256 47.04 -7.37 -33.55
C GLU A 256 48.02 -8.34 -32.87
#